data_AF-A0A2E6MRM0-F1
#
_entry.id   AF-A0A2E6MRM0-F1
#
_cell.length_a   1.000
_cell.length_b   1.000
_cell.length_c   1.000
_cell.angle_alpha   90.00
_cell.angle_beta   90.00
_cell.angle_gamma   90.00
#
_symmetry.space_group_name_H-M   'P 1'
#
loop_
_entity.id
_entity.type
_entity.pdbx_description
1 polymer ?
#
loop_
_entity_poly.entity_id
_entity_poly.type
_entity_poly.pdbx_seq_one_letter_code
_entity_poly.pdbx_strand_id
1 'polypeptide(L)' 'ELSKQFHNYWSLGNIDYKKKIVISNNKELTNARLYLINNIQIILKDGLDILKIEAPEEM' A
#
# COMPACT_ATOMS: atom_id res chain seq x y z
N GLU A 1 -7.21 -9.79 -6.86
CA GLU A 1 -6.15 -9.25 -7.73
C GLU A 1 -5.43 -8.05 -7.12
N LEU A 2 -6.12 -6.96 -6.77
CA LEU A 2 -5.51 -5.74 -6.20
C LEU A 2 -4.63 -6.01 -4.96
N SER A 3 -5.12 -6.78 -3.97
CA SER A 3 -4.33 -7.10 -2.77
C SER A 3 -3.04 -7.87 -3.09
N LYS A 4 -3.06 -8.75 -4.09
CA LYS A 4 -1.88 -9.50 -4.54
C LYS A 4 -0.87 -8.57 -5.21
N GLN A 5 -1.34 -7.65 -6.05
CA GLN A 5 -0.48 -6.65 -6.68
C GLN A 5 0.14 -5.70 -5.65
N PHE A 6 -0.64 -5.26 -4.65
CA PHE A 6 -0.14 -4.45 -3.54
C PHE A 6 0.90 -5.21 -2.71
N HIS A 7 0.63 -6.47 -2.36
CA HIS A 7 1.59 -7.32 -1.65
C HIS A 7 2.90 -7.49 -2.40
N ASN A 8 2.84 -7.74 -3.72
CA ASN A 8 4.01 -7.81 -4.58
C ASN A 8 4.77 -6.47 -4.63
N TYR A 9 4.05 -5.35 -4.75
CA TYR A 9 4.66 -4.03 -4.74
C TYR A 9 5.39 -3.74 -3.42
N TRP A 10 4.77 -4.05 -2.29
CA TRP A 10 5.38 -3.91 -0.97
C TRP A 10 6.64 -4.76 -0.82
N SER A 11 6.57 -6.03 -1.23
CA SER A 11 7.67 -6.99 -1.05
C SER A 11 8.93 -6.64 -1.84
N LEU A 12 8.81 -5.88 -2.93
CA LEU A 12 9.97 -5.33 -3.66
C LEU A 12 10.88 -4.48 -2.76
N GLY A 13 10.33 -3.80 -1.75
CA GLY A 13 11.09 -3.02 -0.77
C GLY A 13 11.93 -3.87 0.19
N ASN A 14 11.63 -5.16 0.32
CA ASN A 14 12.45 -6.12 1.07
C ASN A 14 13.68 -6.57 0.28
N ILE A 15 13.62 -6.50 -1.06
CA ILE A 15 14.70 -6.89 -1.97
C ILE A 15 15.61 -5.70 -2.28
N ASP A 16 15.03 -4.52 -2.48
CA ASP A 16 15.75 -3.30 -2.85
C ASP A 16 15.21 -2.10 -2.06
N TYR A 17 16.07 -1.50 -1.24
CA TYR A 17 15.71 -0.37 -0.39
C TYR A 17 15.16 0.82 -1.19
N LYS A 18 15.57 1.01 -2.45
CA LYS A 18 15.08 2.10 -3.31
C LYS A 18 13.61 1.92 -3.70
N LYS A 19 13.07 0.70 -3.55
CA LYS A 19 11.68 0.35 -3.82
C LYS A 19 10.79 0.43 -2.56
N LYS A 20 11.34 0.69 -1.37
CA LYS A 20 10.53 0.97 -0.17
C LYS A 20 9.62 2.16 -0.40
N ILE A 21 8.45 2.17 0.22
CA ILE A 21 7.53 3.30 0.14
C ILE A 21 8.15 4.57 0.74
N VAL A 22 8.78 4.43 1.90
CA VAL A 22 9.51 5.51 2.57
C VAL A 22 11.00 5.40 2.27
N ILE A 23 11.57 6.44 1.68
CA ILE A 23 12.99 6.58 1.39
C ILE A 23 13.49 7.95 1.89
N SER A 24 14.64 7.96 2.55
CA SER A 24 15.15 9.16 3.24
C SER A 24 15.64 10.26 2.31
N ASN A 25 16.04 9.91 1.09
CA ASN A 25 16.73 10.81 0.16
C ASN A 25 15.84 11.38 -0.95
N ASN A 26 14.53 11.09 -0.95
CA ASN A 26 13.61 11.63 -1.95
C ASN A 26 12.19 11.75 -1.38
N LYS A 27 11.90 12.93 -0.79
CA LYS A 27 10.62 13.26 -0.16
C LYS A 27 9.46 13.25 -1.16
N GLU A 28 9.67 13.73 -2.38
CA GLU A 28 8.64 13.78 -3.42
C GLU A 28 8.19 12.36 -3.79
N LEU A 29 9.14 11.46 -4.04
CA LEU A 29 8.84 10.07 -4.37
C LEU A 29 8.17 9.35 -3.19
N THR A 30 8.61 9.58 -1.96
CA THR A 30 7.94 9.04 -0.77
C THR A 30 6.51 9.53 -0.66
N ASN A 31 6.25 10.82 -0.85
CA ASN A 31 4.89 11.36 -0.80
C ASN A 31 4.00 10.76 -1.90
N ALA A 32 4.52 10.61 -3.12
CA ALA A 32 3.78 9.98 -4.22
C ALA A 32 3.41 8.52 -3.90
N ARG A 33 4.35 7.76 -3.32
CA ARG A 33 4.11 6.36 -2.91
C ARG A 33 3.14 6.27 -1.73
N LEU A 34 3.25 7.16 -0.74
CA LEU A 34 2.30 7.24 0.39
C LEU A 34 0.89 7.56 -0.11
N TYR A 35 0.76 8.51 -1.03
CA TYR A 35 -0.53 8.83 -1.64
C TYR A 35 -1.13 7.62 -2.37
N LEU A 36 -0.30 6.89 -3.14
CA LEU A 36 -0.74 5.67 -3.82
C LEU A 36 -1.25 4.62 -2.83
N ILE A 37 -0.50 4.30 -1.77
CA ILE A 37 -0.93 3.25 -0.82
C ILE A 37 -2.18 3.65 -0.03
N ASN A 38 -2.35 4.93 0.29
CA ASN A 38 -3.55 5.41 0.98
C ASN A 38 -4.79 5.21 0.10
N ASN A 39 -4.69 5.47 -1.21
CA ASN A 39 -5.79 5.21 -2.13
C ASN A 39 -6.07 3.71 -2.29
N ILE A 40 -5.02 2.86 -2.35
CA ILE A 40 -5.19 1.41 -2.38
C ILE A 40 -5.91 0.92 -1.11
N GLN A 41 -5.55 1.44 0.07
CA GLN A 41 -6.21 1.10 1.34
C GLN A 41 -7.70 1.44 1.30
N ILE A 42 -8.07 2.65 0.83
CA ILE A 42 -9.47 3.07 0.69
C ILE A 42 -10.22 2.10 -0.21
N ILE A 43 -9.68 1.79 -1.40
CA ILE A 43 -10.33 0.88 -2.36
C ILE A 43 -10.49 -0.53 -1.77
N LEU A 44 -9.48 -1.03 -1.05
CA LEU A 44 -9.57 -2.35 -0.40
C LEU A 44 -10.62 -2.36 0.71
N LYS A 45 -10.69 -1.30 1.52
CA LYS A 45 -11.71 -1.15 2.56
C LYS A 45 -13.11 -1.08 1.96
N ASP A 46 -13.33 -0.20 0.98
CA ASP A 46 -14.62 -0.07 0.30
C ASP A 46 -15.05 -1.40 -0.34
N GLY A 47 -14.11 -2.14 -0.94
CA GLY A 47 -14.38 -3.47 -1.50
C GLY A 47 -14.80 -4.50 -0.45
N LEU A 48 -14.19 -4.47 0.74
CA LEU A 48 -14.56 -5.35 1.86
C LEU A 48 -15.90 -4.92 2.49
N ASP A 49 -16.13 -3.62 2.62
CA ASP A 49 -17.38 -3.05 3.15
C ASP A 49 -18.60 -3.45 2.29
N ILE A 50 -18.45 -3.47 0.96
CA ILE A 50 -19.48 -3.99 0.03
C ILE A 50 -19.81 -5.46 0.34
N LEU A 51 -18.81 -6.25 0.73
CA LEU A 51 -18.96 -7.65 1.12
C LEU A 51 -19.38 -7.83 2.59
N LYS A 52 -19.57 -6.74 3.33
CA LYS A 52 -19.86 -6.71 4.78
C LYS A 52 -18.79 -7.43 5.61
N ILE A 53 -17.53 -7.32 5.18
CA ILE A 53 -16.38 -7.85 5.90
C ILE A 53 -15.66 -6.67 6.54
N GLU A 54 -15.41 -6.73 7.85
CA GLU A 54 -14.63 -5.71 8.54
C GLU A 54 -13.14 -5.84 8.20
N ALA A 55 -12.52 -4.72 7.81
CA ALA A 55 -11.08 -4.61 7.63
C ALA A 55 -10.44 -4.08 8.93
N PRO A 56 -9.64 -4.90 9.66
CA PRO A 56 -8.98 -4.44 10.87
C PRO A 56 -7.92 -3.38 10.55
N GLU A 57 -7.80 -2.36 11.40
CA GLU A 57 -6.79 -1.30 11.24
C GLU A 57 -5.37 -1.81 11.54
N GLU A 58 -5.24 -2.85 12.36
CA GLU A 58 -3.99 -3.52 12.72
C GLU A 58 -4.23 -5.05 12.79
N MET A 59 -3.26 -5.86 12.33
CA MET A 59 -3.31 -7.33 12.35
C MET A 59 -2.31 -7.91 13.35
#